data_AF-A0AAX0L6M4-F1
#
_entry.id   AF-A0AAX0L6M4-F1
#
_cell.length_a   1.000
_cell.length_b   1.000
_cell.length_c   1.000
_cell.angle_alpha   90.00
_cell.angle_beta   90.00
_cell.angle_gamma   90.00
#
_symmetry.space_group_name_H-M   'P 1'
#
loop_
_entity.id
_entity.type
_entity.pdbx_description
1 polymer ?
#
loop_
_entity_poly.entity_id
_entity_poly.type
_entity_poly.pdbx_seq_one_letter_code
_entity_poly.pdbx_strand_id
1 'polypeptide(L)'
;MEALKLNELGDFLAGAFGPLAIFWLILGFFQQGEELQHSVKALELQAEELKNSVAQQKAMVGITERQLNLDIEIRDEQNRLDVSRELPFFKVFGKGNSSAGGSRGTRSFRFGFKNFGADAIDLKISLDDKGILPSAKTLGPVERGKEIEYSFNVENDRGYDWKAVLKIECQNIRDQVRVQEFRIGNFPPDLLSCTPSNS
;
A
#
# COMPACT_ATOMS: atom_id res chain seq x y z
N MET A 1 -53.35 29.86 -84.07
CA MET A 1 -52.67 28.72 -84.73
C MET A 1 -51.16 28.91 -84.62
N GLU A 2 -50.58 28.89 -83.41
CA GLU A 2 -49.15 29.21 -83.20
C GLU A 2 -48.39 28.10 -82.45
N ALA A 3 -49.12 27.21 -81.76
CA ALA A 3 -48.54 26.11 -80.99
C ALA A 3 -47.87 25.02 -81.85
N LEU A 4 -48.31 24.81 -83.10
CA LEU A 4 -47.78 23.74 -83.97
C LEU A 4 -46.32 23.96 -84.38
N LYS A 5 -45.91 25.22 -84.60
CA LYS A 5 -44.55 25.55 -85.06
C LYS A 5 -43.52 25.50 -83.93
N LEU A 6 -43.94 25.80 -82.71
CA LEU A 6 -43.10 25.67 -81.51
C LEU A 6 -42.85 24.19 -81.16
N ASN A 7 -43.86 23.34 -81.35
CA ASN A 7 -43.75 21.92 -81.06
C ASN A 7 -42.77 21.22 -82.00
N GLU A 8 -42.80 21.53 -83.31
CA GLU A 8 -41.83 20.97 -84.27
C GLU A 8 -40.39 21.45 -84.00
N LEU A 9 -40.20 22.70 -83.57
CA LEU A 9 -38.88 23.20 -83.16
C LEU A 9 -38.38 22.50 -81.88
N GLY A 10 -39.30 22.24 -80.94
CA GLY A 10 -39.04 21.47 -79.72
C GLY A 10 -38.67 20.02 -80.01
N ASP A 11 -39.38 19.36 -80.92
CA ASP A 11 -39.12 17.97 -81.33
C ASP A 11 -37.78 17.83 -82.07
N PHE A 12 -37.40 18.83 -82.88
CA PHE A 12 -36.07 18.87 -83.51
C PHE A 12 -34.93 19.04 -82.49
N LEU A 13 -35.10 19.97 -81.54
CA LEU A 13 -34.12 20.17 -80.46
C LEU A 13 -34.05 18.94 -79.53
N ALA A 14 -35.18 18.31 -79.22
CA ALA A 14 -35.22 17.09 -78.42
C ALA A 14 -34.51 15.92 -79.14
N GLY A 15 -34.68 15.81 -80.46
CA GLY A 15 -33.97 14.82 -81.28
C GLY A 15 -32.45 15.07 -81.35
N ALA A 16 -32.01 16.32 -81.44
CA ALA A 16 -30.60 16.67 -81.53
C ALA A 16 -29.88 16.65 -80.16
N PHE A 17 -30.53 17.12 -79.09
CA PHE A 17 -29.96 17.18 -77.73
C PHE A 17 -30.19 15.93 -76.90
N GLY A 18 -31.13 15.06 -77.29
CA GLY A 18 -31.41 13.79 -76.62
C GLY A 18 -30.17 12.88 -76.47
N PRO A 19 -29.44 12.57 -77.56
CA PRO A 19 -28.21 11.78 -77.49
C PRO A 19 -27.11 12.45 -76.65
N LEU A 20 -27.00 13.78 -76.71
CA LEU A 20 -26.01 14.54 -75.93
C LEU A 20 -26.30 14.48 -74.42
N ALA A 21 -27.58 14.58 -74.03
CA ALA A 21 -27.99 14.47 -72.63
C ALA A 21 -27.73 13.06 -72.07
N ILE A 22 -28.01 12.01 -72.86
CA ILE A 22 -27.71 10.62 -72.47
C ILE A 22 -26.21 10.40 -72.34
N PHE A 23 -25.41 10.95 -73.27
CA PHE A 23 -23.95 10.86 -73.20
C PHE A 23 -23.40 11.49 -71.91
N TRP A 24 -23.91 12.66 -71.52
CA TRP A 24 -23.52 13.32 -70.26
C TRP A 24 -23.89 12.50 -69.02
N LEU A 25 -25.07 11.88 -69.02
CA LEU A 25 -25.50 10.98 -67.93
C LEU A 25 -24.57 9.78 -67.76
N ILE A 26 -24.13 9.17 -68.86
CA ILE A 26 -23.20 8.03 -68.82
C ILE A 26 -21.85 8.45 -68.23
N LEU A 27 -21.32 9.61 -68.64
CA LEU A 27 -20.08 10.15 -68.07
C LEU A 27 -20.21 10.43 -66.57
N GLY A 28 -21.32 11.06 -66.15
CA GLY A 28 -21.59 11.30 -64.73
C GLY A 28 -21.68 10.00 -63.91
N PHE A 29 -22.28 8.95 -64.47
CA PHE A 29 -22.35 7.64 -63.81
C PHE A 29 -20.98 6.99 -63.63
N PHE A 30 -20.10 7.07 -64.64
CA PHE A 30 -18.72 6.59 -64.51
C PHE A 30 -17.94 7.39 -63.47
N GLN A 31 -18.08 8.71 -63.45
CA GLN A 31 -17.40 9.59 -62.49
C GLN A 31 -17.87 9.33 -61.05
N GLN A 32 -19.17 9.13 -60.83
CA GLN A 32 -19.70 8.74 -59.52
C GLN A 32 -19.21 7.35 -59.08
N GLY A 33 -19.03 6.43 -60.01
CA GLY A 33 -18.49 5.10 -59.74
C GLY A 33 -17.05 5.12 -59.23
N GLU A 34 -16.18 5.91 -59.86
CA GLU A 34 -14.79 6.08 -59.38
C GLU A 34 -14.74 6.76 -58.01
N GLU A 35 -15.58 7.77 -57.78
CA GLU A 35 -15.66 8.47 -56.50
C GLU A 35 -16.09 7.54 -55.34
N LEU A 36 -17.03 6.62 -55.61
CA LEU A 36 -17.41 5.55 -54.67
C LEU A 36 -16.26 4.59 -54.37
N GLN A 37 -15.49 4.17 -55.39
CA GLN A 37 -14.33 3.30 -55.19
C GLN A 37 -13.26 3.98 -54.32
N HIS A 38 -13.01 5.27 -54.56
CA HIS A 38 -12.11 6.06 -53.73
C HIS A 38 -12.62 6.19 -52.29
N SER A 39 -13.92 6.40 -52.10
CA SER A 39 -14.55 6.46 -50.77
C SER A 39 -14.44 5.13 -50.02
N VAL A 40 -14.71 4.00 -50.68
CA VAL A 40 -14.56 2.66 -50.09
C VAL A 40 -13.12 2.42 -49.67
N LYS A 41 -12.14 2.73 -50.53
CA LYS A 41 -10.72 2.58 -50.19
C LYS A 41 -10.30 3.46 -49.00
N ALA A 42 -10.83 4.68 -48.91
CA ALA A 42 -10.57 5.56 -47.77
C ALA A 42 -11.17 5.02 -46.47
N LEU A 43 -12.35 4.41 -46.52
CA LEU A 43 -12.99 3.76 -45.38
C LEU A 43 -12.23 2.50 -44.95
N GLU A 44 -11.72 1.70 -45.88
CA GLU A 44 -10.87 0.55 -45.58
C GLU A 44 -9.59 0.96 -44.85
N LEU A 45 -8.91 2.00 -45.34
CA LEU A 45 -7.73 2.55 -44.66
C LEU A 45 -8.07 3.10 -43.27
N GLN A 46 -9.19 3.82 -43.12
CA GLN A 46 -9.65 4.29 -41.81
C GLN A 46 -9.93 3.14 -40.84
N ALA A 47 -10.54 2.05 -41.32
CA ALA A 47 -10.80 0.87 -40.50
C ALA A 47 -9.49 0.18 -40.07
N GLU A 48 -8.49 0.13 -40.94
CA GLU A 48 -7.16 -0.40 -40.63
C GLU A 48 -6.44 0.47 -39.58
N GLU A 49 -6.44 1.80 -39.75
CA GLU A 49 -5.88 2.73 -38.77
C GLU A 49 -6.57 2.62 -37.40
N LEU A 50 -7.90 2.49 -37.38
CA LEU A 50 -8.65 2.27 -36.15
C LEU A 50 -8.24 0.95 -35.47
N LYS A 51 -8.09 -0.13 -36.25
CA LYS A 51 -7.65 -1.43 -35.73
C LYS A 51 -6.24 -1.34 -35.12
N ASN A 52 -5.33 -0.61 -35.77
CA ASN A 52 -3.99 -0.37 -35.25
C ASN A 52 -4.03 0.47 -33.97
N SER A 53 -4.86 1.52 -33.92
CA SER A 53 -5.07 2.35 -32.73
C SER A 53 -5.61 1.54 -31.55
N VAL A 54 -6.60 0.66 -31.77
CA VAL A 54 -7.13 -0.24 -30.73
C VAL A 54 -6.05 -1.21 -30.23
N ALA A 55 -5.21 -1.73 -31.12
CA ALA A 55 -4.10 -2.59 -30.72
C ALA A 55 -3.08 -1.84 -29.85
N GLN A 56 -2.73 -0.61 -30.21
CA GLN A 56 -1.86 0.26 -29.41
C GLN A 56 -2.47 0.60 -28.05
N GLN A 57 -3.77 0.94 -28.01
CA GLN A 57 -4.48 1.20 -26.76
C GLN A 57 -4.48 -0.03 -25.84
N LYS A 58 -4.72 -1.23 -26.39
CA LYS A 58 -4.66 -2.48 -25.61
C LYS A 58 -3.26 -2.75 -25.06
N ALA A 59 -2.22 -2.49 -25.85
CA ALA A 59 -0.84 -2.61 -25.38
C ALA A 59 -0.53 -1.60 -24.26
N MET A 60 -1.02 -0.36 -24.39
CA MET A 60 -0.88 0.68 -23.37
C MET A 60 -1.57 0.30 -22.06
N VAL A 61 -2.82 -0.19 -22.12
CA VAL A 61 -3.54 -0.69 -20.94
C VAL A 61 -2.74 -1.78 -20.23
N GLY A 62 -2.19 -2.75 -20.97
CA GLY A 62 -1.38 -3.81 -20.38
C GLY A 62 -0.03 -3.34 -19.80
N ILE A 63 0.50 -2.19 -20.23
CA ILE A 63 1.67 -1.56 -19.59
C ILE A 63 1.23 -0.84 -18.30
N THR A 64 0.14 -0.07 -18.37
CA THR A 64 -0.41 0.66 -17.22
C THR A 64 -0.80 -0.29 -16.08
N GLU A 65 -1.44 -1.42 -16.39
CA GLU A 65 -1.77 -2.45 -15.37
C GLU A 65 -0.51 -2.97 -14.67
N ARG A 66 0.56 -3.25 -15.43
CA ARG A 66 1.83 -3.69 -14.86
C ARG A 66 2.47 -2.60 -14.00
N GLN A 67 2.42 -1.34 -14.43
CA GLN A 67 2.93 -0.22 -13.66
C GLN A 67 2.16 -0.03 -12.36
N LEU A 68 0.83 -0.10 -12.40
CA LEU A 68 -0.01 0.00 -11.21
C LEU A 68 0.29 -1.10 -10.19
N ASN A 69 0.49 -2.34 -10.66
CA ASN A 69 0.83 -3.45 -9.77
C ASN A 69 2.19 -3.24 -9.08
N LEU A 70 3.19 -2.74 -9.81
CA LEU A 70 4.49 -2.40 -9.24
C LEU A 70 4.39 -1.25 -8.22
N ASP A 71 3.60 -0.22 -8.54
CA ASP A 71 3.39 0.93 -7.65
C ASP A 71 2.68 0.50 -6.35
N ILE A 72 1.70 -0.41 -6.43
CA ILE A 72 1.04 -1.00 -5.25
C ILE A 72 2.07 -1.74 -4.38
N GLU A 73 2.90 -2.60 -4.99
CA GLU A 73 3.92 -3.38 -4.26
C GLU A 73 4.94 -2.48 -3.55
N ILE A 74 5.45 -1.46 -4.26
CA ILE A 74 6.37 -0.47 -3.69
C ILE A 74 5.71 0.27 -2.52
N ARG A 75 4.44 0.66 -2.67
CA ARG A 75 3.71 1.42 -1.66
C ARG A 75 3.40 0.59 -0.41
N ASP A 76 3.06 -0.69 -0.58
CA ASP A 76 2.85 -1.62 0.52
C ASP A 76 4.14 -1.83 1.32
N GLU A 77 5.27 -1.97 0.63
CA GLU A 77 6.57 -2.11 1.30
C GLU A 77 6.97 -0.82 2.03
N GLN A 78 6.75 0.34 1.42
CA GLN A 78 6.97 1.63 2.09
C GLN A 78 6.08 1.78 3.33
N ASN A 79 4.79 1.46 3.23
CA ASN A 79 3.87 1.48 4.36
C ASN A 79 4.33 0.54 5.49
N ARG A 80 4.81 -0.67 5.17
CA ARG A 80 5.37 -1.60 6.16
C ARG A 80 6.58 -1.03 6.87
N LEU A 81 7.50 -0.42 6.11
CA LEU A 81 8.68 0.23 6.67
C LEU A 81 8.29 1.41 7.56
N ASP A 82 7.36 2.24 7.13
CA ASP A 82 6.89 3.40 7.89
C ASP A 82 6.18 2.97 9.16
N VAL A 83 5.27 1.98 9.10
CA VAL A 83 4.65 1.38 10.30
C VAL A 83 5.73 0.82 11.24
N SER A 84 6.73 0.11 10.73
CA SER A 84 7.81 -0.44 11.57
C SER A 84 8.67 0.62 12.25
N ARG A 85 8.85 1.79 11.59
CA ARG A 85 9.60 2.94 12.12
C ARG A 85 8.77 3.75 13.13
N GLU A 86 7.46 3.77 12.94
CA GLU A 86 6.51 4.46 13.80
C GLU A 86 6.18 3.66 15.05
N LEU A 87 6.46 2.36 15.13
CA LEU A 87 6.20 1.60 16.35
C LEU A 87 7.30 1.85 17.41
N PRO A 88 6.93 2.13 18.67
CA PRO A 88 7.87 2.17 19.78
C PRO A 88 8.56 0.82 19.91
N PHE A 89 9.85 0.83 20.23
CA PHE A 89 10.65 -0.39 20.36
C PHE A 89 11.54 -0.24 21.60
N PHE A 90 11.44 -1.20 22.53
CA PHE A 90 12.13 -1.11 23.82
C PHE A 90 13.15 -2.23 23.93
N LYS A 91 14.40 -1.87 24.24
CA LYS A 91 15.39 -2.87 24.68
C LYS A 91 15.50 -2.81 26.20
N VAL A 92 15.50 -4.00 26.81
CA VAL A 92 15.72 -4.17 28.25
C VAL A 92 17.15 -4.60 28.49
N PHE A 93 17.79 -4.02 29.50
CA PHE A 93 19.12 -4.39 29.96
C PHE A 93 19.12 -4.38 31.49
N GLY A 94 19.82 -5.33 32.11
CA GLY A 94 19.90 -5.34 33.57
C GLY A 94 20.96 -4.35 34.08
N LYS A 95 20.65 -3.63 35.16
CA LYS A 95 21.52 -2.66 35.84
C LYS A 95 22.10 -3.19 37.15
N GLY A 96 22.25 -4.52 37.23
CA GLY A 96 22.78 -5.23 38.39
C GLY A 96 21.75 -5.47 39.51
N ASN A 97 22.14 -6.33 40.45
CA ASN A 97 21.28 -6.79 41.54
C ASN A 97 21.87 -6.35 42.89
N SER A 98 21.03 -5.93 43.82
CA SER A 98 21.43 -5.64 45.20
C SER A 98 20.67 -6.53 46.17
N SER A 99 21.37 -7.19 47.09
CA SER A 99 20.79 -7.98 48.17
C SER A 99 20.97 -7.28 49.51
N ALA A 100 19.90 -7.13 50.27
CA ALA A 100 20.00 -6.80 51.69
C ALA A 100 20.31 -8.09 52.46
N GLY A 101 21.43 -8.13 53.20
CA GLY A 101 21.95 -9.33 53.84
C GLY A 101 21.04 -9.92 54.93
N GLY A 102 20.79 -11.24 54.85
CA GLY A 102 20.07 -12.05 55.84
C GLY A 102 19.33 -13.23 55.21
N SER A 103 19.07 -14.32 55.97
CA SER A 103 18.32 -15.50 55.49
C SER A 103 16.88 -15.21 55.03
N ARG A 104 16.34 -14.01 55.34
CA ARG A 104 15.05 -13.48 54.84
C ARG A 104 15.21 -12.15 54.10
N GLY A 105 16.35 -11.94 53.44
CA GLY A 105 16.63 -10.71 52.72
C GLY A 105 15.65 -10.44 51.58
N THR A 106 15.61 -9.21 51.09
CA THR A 106 14.96 -8.86 49.82
C THR A 106 16.05 -8.66 48.77
N ARG A 107 15.87 -9.26 47.59
CA ARG A 107 16.72 -9.00 46.42
C ARG A 107 16.03 -7.96 45.55
N SER A 108 16.69 -6.85 45.30
CA SER A 108 16.23 -5.86 44.33
C SER A 108 16.90 -6.12 42.99
N PHE A 109 16.08 -6.32 41.97
CA PHE A 109 16.53 -6.45 40.59
C PHE A 109 16.25 -5.13 39.86
N ARG A 110 17.30 -4.52 39.29
CA ARG A 110 17.18 -3.27 38.53
C ARG A 110 17.28 -3.53 37.04
N PHE A 111 16.32 -3.02 36.29
CA PHE A 111 16.26 -3.07 34.83
C PHE A 111 16.20 -1.66 34.27
N GLY A 112 16.93 -1.44 33.19
CA GLY A 112 16.78 -0.28 32.34
C GLY A 112 16.02 -0.64 31.07
N PHE A 113 15.14 0.25 30.66
CA PHE A 113 14.41 0.22 29.39
C PHE A 113 14.86 1.41 28.58
N LYS A 114 15.30 1.19 27.34
CA LYS A 114 15.59 2.28 26.43
C LYS A 114 14.68 2.19 25.21
N ASN A 115 13.99 3.29 24.93
CA ASN A 115 13.20 3.41 23.71
C ASN A 115 14.15 3.65 22.53
N PHE A 116 14.16 2.74 21.56
CA PHE A 116 14.89 2.86 20.29
C PHE A 116 13.96 3.20 19.12
N GLY A 117 12.64 3.01 19.29
CA GLY A 117 11.61 3.30 18.28
C GLY A 117 11.01 4.70 18.41
N ALA A 118 9.80 4.88 17.89
CA ALA A 118 9.05 6.14 18.04
C ALA A 118 8.62 6.41 19.49
N ASP A 119 8.13 7.61 19.76
CA ASP A 119 7.69 8.02 21.10
C ASP A 119 6.52 7.15 21.59
N ALA A 120 6.63 6.65 22.83
CA ALA A 120 5.55 5.91 23.48
C ALA A 120 4.74 6.86 24.36
N ILE A 121 3.41 6.84 24.28
CA ILE A 121 2.54 7.71 25.08
C ILE A 121 2.11 7.01 26.37
N ASP A 122 1.66 5.77 26.27
CA ASP A 122 1.18 4.97 27.40
C ASP A 122 2.03 3.70 27.50
N LEU A 123 2.96 3.67 28.47
CA LEU A 123 3.85 2.54 28.70
C LEU A 123 3.39 1.78 29.94
N LYS A 124 2.82 0.59 29.76
CA LYS A 124 2.43 -0.31 30.85
C LYS A 124 3.45 -1.43 30.97
N ILE A 125 4.03 -1.55 32.15
CA ILE A 125 4.97 -2.63 32.48
C ILE A 125 4.28 -3.53 33.50
N SER A 126 4.09 -4.81 33.16
CA SER A 126 3.60 -5.83 34.08
C SER A 126 4.61 -6.95 34.23
N LEU A 127 4.75 -7.46 35.45
CA LEU A 127 5.59 -8.60 35.78
C LEU A 127 4.68 -9.75 36.18
N ASP A 128 4.69 -10.83 35.42
CA ASP A 128 3.97 -12.07 35.74
C ASP A 128 4.96 -13.08 36.33
N ASP A 129 4.79 -13.38 37.62
CA ASP A 129 5.53 -14.40 38.36
C ASP A 129 4.52 -15.30 39.08
N LYS A 130 4.81 -16.60 39.20
CA LYS A 130 3.92 -17.68 39.69
C LYS A 130 3.58 -17.60 41.20
N GLY A 131 3.45 -16.40 41.75
CA GLY A 131 3.09 -16.16 43.15
C GLY A 131 3.26 -14.71 43.60
N ILE A 132 3.36 -13.73 42.70
CA ILE A 132 3.29 -12.29 43.03
C ILE A 132 2.11 -11.73 42.25
N LEU A 133 1.25 -10.94 42.90
CA LEU A 133 0.25 -10.15 42.20
C LEU A 133 0.95 -9.33 41.09
N PRO A 134 0.44 -9.31 39.87
CA PRO A 134 1.11 -8.61 38.77
C PRO A 134 1.32 -7.15 39.16
N SER A 135 2.58 -6.77 39.39
CA SER A 135 2.93 -5.39 39.69
C SER A 135 2.93 -4.63 38.38
N ALA A 136 1.73 -4.24 37.94
CA ALA A 136 1.53 -3.40 36.78
C ALA A 136 1.83 -1.95 37.15
N LYS A 137 2.80 -1.35 36.48
CA LYS A 137 3.09 0.08 36.58
C LYS A 137 2.88 0.73 35.22
N THR A 138 2.00 1.72 35.20
CA THR A 138 1.87 2.65 34.08
C THR A 138 2.90 3.75 34.24
N LEU A 139 3.71 3.94 33.21
CA LEU A 139 4.68 5.01 33.07
C LEU A 139 4.12 6.02 32.05
N GLY A 140 4.37 7.30 32.28
CA GLY A 140 3.99 8.37 31.34
C GLY A 140 4.78 8.30 30.03
N PRO A 141 4.63 9.32 29.16
CA PRO A 141 5.20 9.28 27.82
C PRO A 141 6.73 9.16 27.84
N VAL A 142 7.25 8.31 26.96
CA VAL A 142 8.67 7.95 26.82
C VAL A 142 9.14 8.30 25.42
N GLU A 143 9.84 9.43 25.34
CA GLU A 143 10.48 9.90 24.11
C GLU A 143 11.52 8.92 23.58
N ARG A 144 11.74 8.96 22.27
CA ARG A 144 12.79 8.21 21.59
C ARG A 144 14.16 8.48 22.20
N GLY A 145 14.89 7.41 22.50
CA GLY A 145 16.24 7.46 23.07
C GLY A 145 16.27 7.60 24.59
N LYS A 146 15.13 7.89 25.23
CA LYS A 146 15.04 8.01 26.68
C LYS A 146 15.17 6.65 27.36
N GLU A 147 15.88 6.68 28.48
CA GLU A 147 16.09 5.52 29.33
C GLU A 147 15.27 5.66 30.60
N ILE A 148 14.57 4.58 30.97
CA ILE A 148 13.79 4.49 32.20
C ILE A 148 14.32 3.32 33.00
N GLU A 149 14.58 3.56 34.28
CA GLU A 149 14.94 2.53 35.21
C GLU A 149 13.73 2.07 36.01
N TYR A 150 13.60 0.75 36.16
CA TYR A 150 12.61 0.15 37.04
C TYR A 150 13.28 -0.90 37.91
N SER A 151 13.02 -0.82 39.21
CA SER A 151 13.47 -1.79 40.20
C SER A 151 12.27 -2.54 40.74
N PHE A 152 12.33 -3.87 40.74
CA PHE A 152 11.39 -4.69 41.50
C PHE A 152 12.11 -5.45 42.60
N ASN A 153 11.39 -5.64 43.71
CA ASN A 153 11.89 -6.29 44.90
C ASN A 153 11.28 -7.69 44.98
N VAL A 154 12.12 -8.72 45.03
CA VAL A 154 11.73 -10.11 45.21
C VAL A 154 12.22 -10.59 46.57
N GLU A 155 11.37 -11.28 47.31
CA GLU A 155 11.74 -11.87 48.60
C GLU A 155 12.66 -13.10 48.39
N ASN A 156 13.74 -13.18 49.17
CA ASN A 156 14.83 -14.16 49.01
C ASN A 156 14.45 -15.60 49.40
N ASP A 157 13.19 -15.86 49.79
CA ASP A 157 12.67 -17.18 50.14
C ASP A 157 12.43 -18.08 48.91
N ARG A 158 12.45 -17.48 47.71
CA ARG A 158 12.39 -18.19 46.44
C ARG A 158 13.83 -18.41 45.97
N GLY A 159 14.31 -19.65 46.03
CA GLY A 159 15.67 -20.03 45.64
C GLY A 159 16.07 -19.56 44.24
N TYR A 160 17.31 -19.86 43.84
CA TYR A 160 17.93 -19.35 42.61
C TYR A 160 17.16 -19.61 41.29
N ASP A 161 16.11 -20.43 41.24
CA ASP A 161 15.32 -20.73 40.03
C ASP A 161 14.05 -19.86 39.89
N TRP A 162 14.15 -18.56 40.14
CA TRP A 162 13.06 -17.63 39.85
C TRP A 162 12.96 -17.38 38.33
N LYS A 163 11.73 -17.47 37.79
CA LYS A 163 11.40 -17.25 36.37
C LYS A 163 10.19 -16.34 36.29
N ALA A 164 10.39 -15.10 35.88
CA ALA A 164 9.34 -14.11 35.69
C ALA A 164 9.25 -13.70 34.22
N VAL A 165 8.05 -13.36 33.75
CA VAL A 165 7.84 -12.77 32.42
C VAL A 165 7.53 -11.30 32.61
N LEU A 166 8.37 -10.45 32.05
CA LEU A 166 8.13 -9.02 31.98
C LEU A 166 7.41 -8.71 30.67
N LYS A 167 6.22 -8.16 30.77
CA LYS A 167 5.41 -7.71 29.65
C LYS A 167 5.43 -6.19 29.61
N ILE A 168 5.84 -5.66 28.48
CA ILE A 168 5.86 -4.23 28.18
C ILE A 168 4.83 -3.98 27.09
N GLU A 169 3.75 -3.31 27.45
CA GLU A 169 2.74 -2.84 26.52
C GLU A 169 2.94 -1.34 26.31
N CYS A 170 3.04 -0.92 25.06
CA CYS A 170 3.28 0.48 24.72
C CYS A 170 2.37 0.92 23.58
N GLN A 171 1.92 2.17 23.64
CA GLN A 171 1.06 2.78 22.63
C GLN A 171 1.77 3.97 21.96
N ASN A 172 1.62 4.10 20.64
CA ASN A 172 2.11 5.25 19.86
C ASN A 172 1.06 6.39 19.79
N ILE A 173 1.45 7.57 19.26
CA ILE A 173 0.56 8.72 18.95
C ILE A 173 -0.59 8.41 17.98
N ARG A 174 -0.50 7.31 17.23
CA ARG A 174 -1.56 6.82 16.33
C ARG A 174 -2.39 5.70 16.95
N ASP A 175 -2.39 5.57 18.28
CA ASP A 175 -3.07 4.54 19.05
C ASP A 175 -2.66 3.08 18.74
N GLN A 176 -1.58 2.87 17.98
CA GLN A 176 -1.05 1.54 17.71
C GLN A 176 -0.41 0.96 18.98
N VAL A 177 -0.85 -0.24 19.38
CA VAL A 177 -0.36 -0.94 20.57
C VAL A 177 0.69 -1.97 20.16
N ARG A 178 1.79 -2.01 20.91
CA ARG A 178 2.83 -3.05 20.80
C ARG A 178 3.08 -3.69 22.16
N VAL A 179 3.03 -5.01 22.18
CA VAL A 179 3.34 -5.82 23.36
C VAL A 179 4.67 -6.53 23.14
N GLN A 180 5.59 -6.38 24.08
CA GLN A 180 6.89 -7.04 24.09
C GLN A 180 7.04 -7.84 25.38
N GLU A 181 7.39 -9.11 25.26
CA GLU A 181 7.58 -10.01 26.39
C GLU A 181 9.05 -10.38 26.53
N PHE A 182 9.56 -10.25 27.75
CA PHE A 182 10.95 -10.51 28.11
C PHE A 182 10.95 -11.53 29.24
N ARG A 183 11.66 -12.64 29.04
CA ARG A 183 11.83 -13.65 30.08
C ARG A 183 12.97 -13.24 30.99
N ILE A 184 12.67 -13.07 32.28
CA ILE A 184 13.62 -12.74 33.32
C ILE A 184 13.81 -13.99 34.19
N GLY A 185 15.06 -14.39 34.41
CA GLY A 185 15.37 -15.53 35.27
C GLY A 185 16.84 -15.55 35.69
N ASN A 186 17.35 -16.72 36.08
CA ASN A 186 18.70 -16.94 36.61
C ASN A 186 19.87 -16.67 35.62
N PHE A 187 19.62 -15.94 34.53
CA PHE A 187 20.64 -15.50 33.59
C PHE A 187 21.34 -14.23 34.11
N PRO A 188 22.63 -14.05 33.84
CA PRO A 188 23.27 -12.75 34.05
C PRO A 188 22.46 -11.66 33.33
N PRO A 189 22.38 -10.43 33.88
CA PRO A 189 21.58 -9.31 33.36
C PRO A 189 21.82 -8.90 31.89
N ASP A 190 22.78 -9.57 31.24
CA ASP A 190 23.25 -9.34 29.87
C ASP A 190 22.51 -10.18 28.81
N LEU A 191 21.66 -11.14 29.19
CA LEU A 191 20.93 -12.03 28.27
C LEU A 191 19.41 -11.99 28.53
N LEU A 192 18.82 -10.80 28.34
CA LEU A 192 17.37 -10.64 28.24
C LEU A 192 16.96 -10.87 26.79
N SER A 193 16.45 -12.06 26.47
CA SER A 193 15.94 -12.35 25.13
C SER A 193 14.52 -11.78 24.97
N CYS A 194 14.36 -10.90 23.98
CA CYS A 194 13.06 -10.44 23.55
C CYS A 194 12.40 -11.58 22.78
N THR A 195 11.29 -12.11 23.25
CA THR A 195 10.39 -12.87 22.36
C THR A 195 9.38 -11.87 21.83
N PRO A 196 9.45 -11.47 20.54
CA PRO A 196 8.39 -10.66 19.96
C PRO A 196 7.09 -11.46 20.01
N SER A 197 6.14 -10.96 20.80
CA SER A 197 4.76 -11.45 20.78
C SER A 197 4.08 -10.81 19.58
N ASN A 198 4.32 -11.38 18.39
CA ASN A 198 3.48 -11.12 17.24
C ASN A 198 2.26 -12.04 17.39
N SER A 199 1.14 -11.48 17.85
CA SER A 199 -0.20 -12.03 17.68
C SER A 199 -1.08 -10.94 17.09
#